data_AF-A0A945CYK4-F1
#
_entry.id   AF-A0A945CYK4-F1
#
_cell.length_a   1.000
_cell.length_b   1.000
_cell.length_c   1.000
_cell.angle_alpha   90.00
_cell.angle_beta   90.00
_cell.angle_gamma   90.00
#
_symmetry.space_group_name_H-M   'P 1'
#
loop_
_entity.id
_entity.type
_entity.pdbx_description
1 polymer ?
#
loop_
_entity_poly.entity_id
_entity_poly.type
_entity_poly.pdbx_seq_one_letter_code
_entity_poly.pdbx_strand_id
1 'polypeptide(L)'
;MIRRHAHLGFTLIELLITISLIVLLVSIMTVALSSARTAAQVAETQSRLTALKQATVRFKEDVGYYPAVLDSNRDLAAFPVSPSPSSGSP
;
A
#
# COMPACT_ATOMS: atom_id res chain seq x y z
N MET A 1 3.58 -18.72 -58.58
CA MET A 1 3.40 -17.26 -58.63
C MET A 1 3.49 -16.71 -57.21
N ILE A 2 4.58 -16.01 -56.88
CA ILE A 2 4.81 -15.44 -55.55
C ILE A 2 4.12 -14.06 -55.51
N ARG A 3 3.00 -13.95 -54.79
CA ARG A 3 2.33 -12.66 -54.56
C ARG A 3 3.17 -11.88 -53.55
N ARG A 4 3.87 -10.83 -54.00
CA ARG A 4 4.48 -9.86 -53.08
C ARG A 4 3.37 -9.07 -52.39
N HIS A 5 3.31 -9.14 -51.07
CA HIS A 5 2.49 -8.24 -50.28
C HIS A 5 3.12 -6.84 -50.33
N ALA A 6 2.38 -5.86 -50.84
CA ALA A 6 2.79 -4.46 -50.78
C ALA A 6 2.80 -4.03 -49.31
N HIS A 7 3.95 -3.60 -48.82
CA HIS A 7 4.07 -2.98 -47.51
C HIS A 7 3.38 -1.61 -47.58
N LEU A 8 2.17 -1.52 -47.04
CA LEU A 8 1.47 -0.26 -46.83
C LEU A 8 2.08 0.43 -45.60
N GLY A 9 2.62 1.64 -45.78
CA GLY A 9 3.16 2.45 -44.69
C GLY A 9 2.05 3.15 -43.90
N PHE A 10 2.34 3.52 -42.66
CA PHE A 10 1.43 4.28 -41.80
C PHE A 10 1.41 5.76 -42.21
N THR A 11 0.24 6.38 -42.17
CA THR A 11 0.11 7.81 -42.46
C THR A 11 0.46 8.66 -41.24
N LEU A 12 0.92 9.90 -41.47
CA LEU A 12 1.18 10.84 -40.37
C LEU A 12 -0.09 11.15 -39.56
N ILE A 13 -1.26 11.14 -40.21
CA ILE A 13 -2.55 11.39 -39.55
C ILE A 13 -2.96 10.23 -38.64
N GLU A 14 -2.72 8.98 -39.04
CA GLU A 14 -3.01 7.83 -38.17
C GLU A 14 -2.12 7.86 -36.91
N LEU A 15 -0.85 8.19 -37.05
CA LEU A 15 0.04 8.33 -35.89
C LEU A 15 -0.43 9.48 -34.99
N LEU A 16 -0.82 10.61 -35.58
CA LEU A 16 -1.29 11.80 -34.85
C LEU A 16 -2.54 11.51 -34.02
N ILE A 17 -3.58 10.93 -34.64
CA ILE A 17 -4.84 10.61 -33.95
C ILE A 17 -4.58 9.59 -32.82
N THR A 18 -3.70 8.62 -33.06
CA THR A 18 -3.38 7.58 -32.08
C THR A 18 -2.76 8.16 -30.82
N ILE A 19 -1.72 9.00 -30.96
CA ILE A 19 -1.10 9.61 -29.77
C ILE A 19 -2.07 10.56 -29.05
N SER A 20 -2.94 11.26 -29.79
CA SER A 20 -3.99 12.10 -29.19
C SER A 20 -4.97 11.28 -28.34
N LEU A 21 -5.38 10.09 -28.82
CA LEU A 21 -6.24 9.18 -28.07
C LEU A 21 -5.53 8.59 -26.84
N ILE A 22 -4.26 8.21 -26.96
CA ILE A 22 -3.49 7.69 -25.82
C ILE A 22 -3.41 8.74 -24.71
N VAL A 23 -3.07 9.99 -25.04
CA VAL A 23 -2.98 11.08 -24.05
C VAL A 23 -4.33 11.33 -23.38
N LEU A 24 -5.43 11.32 -24.14
CA LEU A 24 -6.78 11.46 -23.60
C LEU A 24 -7.12 10.35 -22.60
N LEU A 25 -6.89 9.09 -22.97
CA LEU A 25 -7.18 7.94 -22.13
C LEU A 25 -6.32 7.94 -20.85
N VAL A 26 -5.02 8.22 -20.98
CA VAL A 26 -4.09 8.30 -19.83
C VAL A 26 -4.51 9.43 -18.89
N SER A 27 -4.94 10.58 -19.41
CA SER A 27 -5.37 11.72 -18.59
C SER A 27 -6.57 11.36 -17.71
N ILE A 28 -7.56 10.65 -18.25
CA ILE A 28 -8.72 10.19 -17.47
C ILE A 28 -8.32 9.09 -16.48
N MET A 29 -7.47 8.16 -16.91
CA MET A 29 -7.03 7.03 -16.10
C MET A 29 -6.19 7.46 -14.89
N THR A 30 -5.34 8.48 -15.01
CA THR A 30 -4.48 8.95 -13.90
C THR A 30 -5.31 9.48 -12.72
N VAL A 31 -6.40 10.21 -12.99
CA VAL A 31 -7.30 10.70 -11.93
C VAL A 31 -8.00 9.55 -11.22
N ALA A 32 -8.53 8.58 -11.98
CA ALA A 32 -9.18 7.39 -11.41
C ALA A 32 -8.21 6.51 -10.60
N LEU A 33 -6.95 6.41 -11.04
CA LEU A 33 -5.92 5.64 -10.33
C LEU A 33 -5.53 6.29 -8.99
N SER A 34 -5.47 7.62 -8.94
CA SER A 34 -5.16 8.38 -7.72
C SER A 34 -6.19 8.10 -6.61
N SER A 35 -7.49 8.15 -6.94
CA SER A 35 -8.55 7.86 -5.98
C SER A 35 -8.55 6.40 -5.53
N ALA A 36 -8.34 5.46 -6.45
CA ALA A 36 -8.23 4.03 -6.14
C ALA A 36 -7.07 3.72 -5.19
N ARG A 37 -5.91 4.37 -5.37
CA ARG A 37 -4.74 4.20 -4.49
C ARG A 37 -5.03 4.67 -3.07
N THR A 38 -5.69 5.82 -2.91
CA THR A 38 -6.09 6.33 -1.59
C THR A 38 -7.08 5.37 -0.91
N ALA A 39 -8.07 4.87 -1.65
CA ALA A 39 -9.02 3.89 -1.13
C ALA A 39 -8.32 2.60 -0.68
N ALA A 40 -7.34 2.11 -1.44
CA ALA A 40 -6.55 0.94 -1.08
C ALA A 40 -5.74 1.16 0.22
N GLN A 41 -5.12 2.33 0.40
CA GLN A 41 -4.41 2.69 1.64
C GLN A 41 -5.33 2.72 2.87
N VAL A 42 -6.55 3.25 2.70
CA VAL A 42 -7.56 3.26 3.77
C VAL A 42 -7.97 1.84 4.13
N ALA A 43 -8.27 1.00 3.13
CA ALA A 43 -8.65 -0.39 3.34
C ALA A 43 -7.52 -1.20 4.02
N GLU A 44 -6.28 -1.00 3.59
CA GLU A 44 -5.11 -1.62 4.21
C GLU A 44 -4.95 -1.19 5.67
N THR A 45 -5.08 0.11 5.96
CA THR A 45 -5.01 0.64 7.31
C THR A 45 -6.11 0.06 8.20
N GLN A 46 -7.34 -0.02 7.69
CA GLN A 46 -8.47 -0.63 8.40
C GLN A 46 -8.23 -2.11 8.71
N SER A 47 -7.64 -2.85 7.77
CA SER A 47 -7.27 -4.26 7.98
C SER A 47 -6.21 -4.39 9.09
N ARG A 48 -5.14 -3.57 9.03
CA ARG A 48 -4.09 -3.54 10.06
C ARG A 48 -4.65 -3.21 11.45
N LEU A 49 -5.53 -2.21 11.55
CA LEU A 49 -6.17 -1.84 12.82
C LEU A 49 -7.08 -2.95 13.36
N THR A 50 -7.79 -3.66 12.48
CA THR A 50 -8.62 -4.80 12.86
C THR A 50 -7.76 -5.94 13.40
N ALA A 51 -6.64 -6.24 12.74
CA ALA A 51 -5.67 -7.23 13.21
C ALA A 51 -5.08 -6.83 14.57
N LEU A 52 -4.72 -5.55 14.75
CA LEU A 52 -4.20 -5.05 16.03
C LEU A 52 -5.24 -5.16 17.14
N LYS A 53 -6.50 -4.80 16.87
CA LYS A 53 -7.62 -4.97 17.81
C LYS A 53 -7.77 -6.43 18.24
N GLN A 54 -7.70 -7.36 17.30
CA GLN A 54 -7.78 -8.79 17.62
C GLN A 54 -6.58 -9.24 18.46
N ALA A 55 -5.38 -8.76 18.13
CA ALA A 55 -4.17 -9.07 18.89
C ALA A 55 -4.24 -8.55 20.33
N THR A 56 -4.79 -7.36 20.57
CA THR A 56 -4.92 -6.82 21.94
C THR A 56 -5.97 -7.55 22.76
N VAL A 57 -7.07 -8.00 22.14
CA VAL A 57 -8.05 -8.87 22.81
C VAL A 57 -7.40 -10.20 23.20
N ARG A 58 -6.69 -10.84 22.27
CA ARG A 58 -5.99 -12.10 22.55
C ARG A 58 -4.94 -11.95 23.65
N PHE A 59 -4.16 -10.87 23.64
CA PHE A 59 -3.21 -10.57 24.70
C PHE A 59 -3.90 -10.49 26.08
N LYS A 60 -5.06 -9.84 26.16
CA LYS A 60 -5.82 -9.77 27.41
C LYS A 60 -6.30 -11.14 27.85
N GLU A 61 -6.74 -12.00 26.93
CA GLU A 61 -7.14 -13.38 27.25
C GLU A 61 -5.98 -14.18 27.85
N ASP A 62 -4.77 -14.00 27.30
CA ASP A 62 -3.57 -14.73 27.74
C ASP A 62 -2.95 -14.17 29.04
N VAL A 63 -2.92 -12.85 29.20
CA VAL A 63 -2.18 -12.16 30.28
C VAL A 63 -3.09 -11.59 31.38
N GLY A 64 -4.39 -11.43 31.10
CA GLY A 64 -5.41 -10.96 32.05
C GLY A 64 -5.69 -9.45 32.03
N TYR A 65 -4.89 -8.65 31.30
CA TYR A 65 -5.09 -7.20 31.14
C TYR A 65 -4.74 -6.73 29.73
N TYR A 66 -5.27 -5.58 29.30
CA TYR A 66 -4.96 -5.01 27.98
C TYR A 66 -3.54 -4.43 27.93
N PRO A 67 -2.86 -4.51 26.77
CA PRO A 67 -1.51 -3.96 26.65
C PRO A 67 -1.52 -2.44 26.89
N ALA A 68 -0.53 -1.96 27.62
CA ALA A 68 -0.41 -0.54 27.93
C ALA A 68 -0.16 0.28 26.65
N VAL A 69 -0.71 1.50 26.62
CA VAL A 69 -0.39 2.46 25.55
C VAL A 69 1.04 2.92 25.79
N LEU A 70 1.95 2.41 24.98
CA LEU A 70 3.35 2.80 24.98
C LEU A 70 3.47 4.15 24.29
N ASP A 71 3.57 5.22 25.07
CA ASP A 71 3.81 6.57 24.55
C ASP A 71 4.96 7.22 25.32
N SER A 72 6.13 7.30 24.66
CA SER A 72 7.35 7.90 25.23
C SER A 72 7.20 9.39 25.56
N ASN A 73 6.21 10.07 24.98
CA ASN A 73 6.05 11.52 25.07
C ASN A 73 4.90 11.93 26.01
N ARG A 74 4.10 10.98 26.49
CA ARG A 74 2.90 11.24 27.32
C ARG A 74 2.98 10.70 28.75
N ASP A 75 4.16 10.26 29.19
CA ASP A 75 4.36 9.71 30.55
C ASP A 75 3.38 8.58 30.89
N LEU A 76 2.93 7.85 29.86
CA LEU A 76 2.13 6.63 30.01
C LEU A 76 3.09 5.45 30.22
N ALA A 77 2.60 4.43 30.92
CA ALA A 77 3.35 3.28 31.46
C ALA A 77 4.71 3.04 30.80
N ALA A 78 5.78 3.13 31.61
CA ALA A 78 7.15 2.94 31.17
C ALA A 78 7.27 1.64 30.34
N PHE A 79 8.00 1.71 29.22
CA PHE A 79 8.30 0.53 28.42
C PHE A 79 8.86 -0.56 29.34
N PRO A 80 8.28 -1.77 29.35
CA PRO A 80 8.87 -2.87 30.07
C PRO A 80 10.27 -3.10 29.50
N VAL A 81 11.30 -2.96 30.35
CA VAL A 81 12.69 -3.15 29.96
C VAL A 81 12.83 -4.58 29.46
N SER A 82 13.01 -4.75 28.15
CA SER A 82 13.32 -6.06 27.58
C SER A 82 14.73 -6.44 28.02
N PRO A 83 14.99 -7.69 28.44
CA PRO A 83 16.34 -8.12 28.71
C PRO A 83 17.16 -7.97 27.42
N SER A 84 18.12 -7.04 27.43
CA SER A 84 19.10 -6.89 26.36
C SER A 84 19.99 -8.14 26.31
N PRO A 85 20.39 -8.65 25.13
CA PRO A 85 21.37 -9.73 25.02
C PRO A 85 22.70 -9.45 25.74
N SER A 86 22.96 -8.20 26.15
CA SER A 86 24.18 -7.77 26.83
C SER A 86 24.09 -7.74 28.36
N SER A 87 22.97 -8.15 29.00
CA SER A 87 22.88 -8.20 30.47
C SER A 87 23.28 -9.56 31.07
N GLY A 88 23.78 -10.48 30.25
CA GLY A 88 24.56 -11.62 30.72
C GLY A 88 25.98 -11.17 31.00
N SER A 89 26.30 -10.92 32.27
CA SER A 89 27.66 -11.21 32.72
C SER A 89 27.83 -12.73 32.62
N PRO A 90 28.99 -13.24 32.13
CA PRO A 90 29.27 -14.67 32.19
C PRO A 90 29.20 -15.20 33.62
#